data_AF-W5WAX1-F1
#
_entry.id   AF-W5WAX1-F1
#
_cell.length_a   1.000
_cell.length_b   1.000
_cell.length_c   1.000
_cell.angle_alpha   90.00
_cell.angle_beta   90.00
_cell.angle_gamma   90.00
#
_symmetry.space_group_name_H-M   'P 1'
#
loop_
_entity.id
_entity.type
_entity.pdbx_description
1 polymer ?
#
loop_
_entity_poly.entity_id
_entity_poly.type
_entity_poly.pdbx_seq_one_letter_code
_entity_poly.pdbx_strand_id
1 'polypeptide(L)'
;MSKAERDWNGLNLRQQVYLRAIYRAEMVHERRELDRAHTDRRMFPQHRPRDEWAWLVFAMSAQADYHQAMIHNEVKAAGELDQGAGSTLKALADRGLIEVEGGHGRGRRGTVVEQILVKLTTAGRAAARVDNPARVKPPKGLLSEWLWEKLAAIAVAEPDGLDVDKAGGWTWPHHLGPERKGLIEVRTHVEQAPPGHWLWKAIEEGRMPPESVMFKRRRWHLTAAGREHIVQHLNTYRAIFPDVIVSE
;
A
#
# COMPACT_ATOMS: atom_id res chain seq x y z
N MET A 1 -9.48 0.86 -32.24
CA MET A 1 -8.47 0.21 -31.38
C MET A 1 -7.34 1.19 -31.09
N SER A 2 -7.15 1.56 -29.83
CA SER A 2 -6.11 2.49 -29.36
C SER A 2 -4.70 1.92 -29.55
N LYS A 3 -3.66 2.75 -29.38
CA LYS A 3 -2.27 2.25 -29.38
C LYS A 3 -2.05 1.24 -28.25
N ALA A 4 -2.56 1.52 -27.04
CA ALA A 4 -2.45 0.63 -25.89
C ALA A 4 -3.10 -0.74 -26.14
N GLU A 5 -4.28 -0.77 -26.75
CA GLU A 5 -4.97 -2.01 -27.12
C GLU A 5 -4.18 -2.81 -28.17
N ARG A 6 -3.57 -2.13 -29.15
CA ARG A 6 -2.68 -2.78 -30.13
C ARG A 6 -1.44 -3.37 -29.46
N ASP A 7 -0.79 -2.59 -28.59
CA ASP A 7 0.41 -3.02 -27.88
C ASP A 7 0.09 -4.23 -27.00
N TRP A 8 -1.03 -4.23 -26.27
CA TRP A 8 -1.48 -5.36 -25.44
C TRP A 8 -1.86 -6.60 -26.25
N ASN A 9 -2.71 -6.44 -27.27
CA ASN A 9 -3.17 -7.55 -28.11
C ASN A 9 -2.04 -8.17 -28.96
N GLY A 10 -0.96 -7.44 -29.19
CA GLY A 10 0.24 -7.92 -29.88
C GLY A 10 1.21 -8.71 -29.00
N LEU A 11 0.92 -8.85 -27.69
CA LEU A 11 1.69 -9.67 -26.77
C LEU A 11 1.18 -11.12 -26.76
N ASN A 12 2.09 -12.08 -26.65
CA ASN A 12 1.69 -13.45 -26.33
C ASN A 12 1.30 -13.58 -24.84
N LEU A 13 0.69 -14.70 -24.46
CA LEU A 13 0.21 -14.92 -23.09
C LEU A 13 1.31 -14.71 -22.04
N ARG A 14 2.50 -15.23 -22.29
CA ARG A 14 3.65 -15.10 -21.38
C ARG A 14 4.07 -13.64 -21.19
N GLN A 15 4.14 -12.87 -22.27
CA GLN A 15 4.45 -11.44 -22.24
C GLN A 15 3.36 -10.63 -21.50
N GLN A 16 2.09 -10.99 -21.69
CA GLN A 16 0.97 -10.38 -20.96
C GLN A 16 1.08 -10.67 -19.46
N VAL A 17 1.39 -11.91 -19.06
CA VAL A 17 1.59 -12.30 -17.65
C VAL A 17 2.71 -11.49 -17.02
N TYR A 18 3.87 -11.36 -17.69
CA TYR A 18 4.99 -10.58 -17.17
C TYR A 18 4.65 -9.09 -17.05
N LEU A 19 4.06 -8.50 -18.09
CA LEU A 19 3.70 -7.07 -18.08
C LEU A 19 2.67 -6.77 -16.98
N ARG A 20 1.68 -7.65 -16.78
CA ARG A 20 0.69 -7.58 -15.71
C ARG A 20 1.35 -7.66 -14.33
N ALA A 21 2.25 -8.62 -14.13
CA ALA A 21 2.94 -8.81 -12.86
C ALA A 21 3.81 -7.60 -12.49
N ILE A 22 4.53 -7.04 -13.46
CA ILE A 22 5.33 -5.81 -13.27
C ILE A 22 4.40 -4.63 -12.92
N TYR A 23 3.28 -4.48 -13.63
CA TYR A 23 2.31 -3.41 -13.36
C TYR A 23 1.72 -3.48 -11.96
N ARG A 24 1.25 -4.65 -11.54
CA ARG A 24 0.73 -4.84 -10.17
C ARG A 24 1.78 -4.55 -9.13
N ALA A 25 3.00 -5.01 -9.37
CA ALA A 25 4.10 -4.74 -8.46
C ALA A 25 4.42 -3.25 -8.32
N GLU A 26 4.39 -2.53 -9.44
CA GLU A 26 4.57 -1.08 -9.45
C GLU A 26 3.44 -0.35 -8.71
N MET A 27 2.18 -0.78 -8.86
CA MET A 27 1.03 -0.18 -8.15
C MET A 27 1.13 -0.34 -6.63
N VAL A 28 1.63 -1.49 -6.15
CA VAL A 28 1.91 -1.69 -4.71
C VAL A 28 3.02 -0.76 -4.22
N HIS A 29 4.09 -0.57 -5.01
CA HIS A 29 5.15 0.37 -4.69
C HIS A 29 4.65 1.82 -4.69
N GLU A 30 3.87 2.22 -5.69
CA GLU A 30 3.22 3.53 -5.77
C GLU A 30 2.37 3.80 -4.53
N ARG A 31 1.57 2.81 -4.10
CA ARG A 31 0.77 2.92 -2.87
C ARG A 31 1.63 3.13 -1.63
N ARG A 32 2.72 2.37 -1.48
CA ARG A 32 3.65 2.53 -0.35
C ARG A 32 4.32 3.90 -0.33
N GLU A 33 4.71 4.43 -1.49
CA GLU A 33 5.30 5.78 -1.56
C GLU A 33 4.27 6.87 -1.24
N LEU A 34 3.01 6.71 -1.66
CA LEU A 34 1.91 7.58 -1.23
C LEU A 34 1.68 7.49 0.28
N ASP A 35 1.61 6.29 0.85
CA ASP A 35 1.41 6.07 2.28
C ASP A 35 2.56 6.68 3.11
N ARG A 36 3.81 6.55 2.65
CA ARG A 36 4.98 7.20 3.28
C ARG A 36 4.86 8.72 3.29
N ALA A 37 4.52 9.32 2.15
CA ALA A 37 4.33 10.76 2.05
C ALA A 37 3.18 11.27 2.94
N HIS A 38 2.17 10.44 3.19
CA HIS A 38 1.06 10.77 4.08
C HIS A 38 1.35 10.55 5.57
N THR A 39 2.26 9.63 5.91
CA THR A 39 2.53 9.27 7.32
C THR A 39 3.41 10.29 8.04
N ASP A 40 4.44 10.83 7.36
CA ASP A 40 5.35 11.81 7.97
C ASP A 40 5.91 12.81 6.95
N ARG A 41 5.17 13.91 6.77
CA ARG A 41 5.58 15.06 5.94
C ARG A 41 6.82 15.80 6.48
N ARG A 42 7.21 15.59 7.74
CA ARG A 42 8.38 16.24 8.36
C ARG A 42 9.66 15.42 8.17
N MET A 43 9.59 14.08 8.22
CA MET A 43 10.74 13.21 7.89
C MET A 43 10.92 12.99 6.39
N PHE A 44 9.84 12.99 5.59
CA PHE A 44 9.89 12.73 4.15
C PHE A 44 9.25 13.91 3.38
N PRO A 45 9.92 15.07 3.32
CA PRO A 45 9.32 16.30 2.79
C PRO A 45 9.04 16.28 1.29
N GLN A 46 9.50 15.27 0.55
CA GLN A 46 9.35 15.20 -0.91
C GLN A 46 8.90 13.81 -1.36
N HIS A 47 7.83 13.78 -2.17
CA HIS A 47 7.54 12.62 -3.00
C HIS A 47 8.74 12.39 -3.90
N ARG A 48 9.41 11.24 -3.76
CA ARG A 48 10.45 10.89 -4.72
C ARG A 48 9.84 10.83 -6.13
N PRO A 49 10.48 11.44 -7.14
CA PRO A 49 10.09 11.28 -8.52
C PRO A 49 9.91 9.81 -8.86
N ARG A 50 8.89 9.51 -9.68
CA ARG A 50 8.56 8.15 -10.08
C ARG A 50 9.77 7.38 -10.60
N ASP A 51 10.61 8.04 -11.38
CA ASP A 51 11.79 7.42 -11.99
C ASP A 51 12.82 6.93 -10.97
N GLU A 52 12.76 7.40 -9.71
CA GLU A 52 13.64 6.93 -8.64
C GLU A 52 13.12 5.66 -7.94
N TRP A 53 11.80 5.47 -7.82
CA TRP A 53 11.22 4.36 -7.06
C TRP A 53 10.55 3.28 -7.91
N ALA A 54 10.31 3.52 -9.20
CA ALA A 54 9.65 2.58 -10.11
C ALA A 54 10.55 1.47 -10.64
N TRP A 55 11.85 1.47 -10.30
CA TRP A 55 12.73 0.34 -10.55
C TRP A 55 12.44 -0.80 -9.57
N LEU A 56 11.96 -1.90 -10.11
CA LEU A 56 11.55 -3.09 -9.35
C LEU A 56 12.56 -4.22 -9.57
N VAL A 57 12.90 -4.93 -8.50
CA VAL A 57 13.74 -6.13 -8.60
C VAL A 57 12.93 -7.24 -9.26
N PHE A 58 13.41 -7.74 -10.39
CA PHE A 58 12.83 -8.87 -11.09
C PHE A 58 13.47 -10.19 -10.65
N ALA A 59 14.80 -10.24 -10.64
CA ALA A 59 15.58 -11.42 -10.26
C ALA A 59 16.88 -11.00 -9.55
N MET A 60 17.42 -11.90 -8.73
CA MET A 60 18.72 -11.78 -8.08
C MET A 60 19.55 -13.03 -8.39
N SER A 61 20.88 -12.96 -8.36
CA SER A 61 21.72 -14.15 -8.59
C SER A 61 21.39 -15.27 -7.60
N ALA A 62 21.60 -16.52 -8.04
CA ALA A 62 21.19 -17.75 -7.32
C ALA A 62 21.77 -17.92 -5.90
N GLN A 63 22.69 -17.06 -5.45
CA GLN A 63 23.19 -17.06 -4.08
C GLN A 63 22.30 -16.28 -3.09
N ALA A 64 21.23 -15.64 -3.57
CA ALA A 64 20.26 -14.92 -2.76
C ALA A 64 18.99 -15.77 -2.54
N ASP A 65 19.02 -16.68 -1.56
CA ASP A 65 17.86 -17.45 -1.07
C ASP A 65 16.73 -16.60 -0.43
N TYR A 66 16.68 -15.29 -0.67
CA TYR A 66 15.74 -14.39 0.00
C TYR A 66 15.09 -13.40 -0.95
N HIS A 67 13.75 -13.35 -0.83
CA HIS A 67 12.81 -12.52 -1.57
C HIS A 67 12.62 -12.93 -3.04
N GLN A 68 11.82 -13.99 -3.24
CA GLN A 68 11.09 -14.11 -4.50
C GLN A 68 10.26 -12.83 -4.65
N ALA A 69 10.72 -11.92 -5.52
CA ALA A 69 10.06 -10.65 -5.79
C ALA A 69 8.59 -10.93 -6.14
N MET A 70 7.69 -10.03 -5.77
CA MET A 70 6.25 -10.18 -6.06
C MET A 70 5.98 -10.53 -7.54
N ILE A 71 6.77 -9.96 -8.45
CA ILE A 71 6.74 -10.28 -9.89
C ILE A 71 7.04 -11.77 -10.13
N HIS A 72 8.09 -12.30 -9.50
CA HIS A 72 8.48 -13.71 -9.61
C HIS A 72 7.39 -14.65 -9.07
N ASN A 73 6.76 -14.30 -7.95
CA ASN A 73 5.66 -15.09 -7.38
C ASN A 73 4.42 -15.10 -8.30
N GLU A 74 4.05 -13.96 -8.87
CA GLU A 74 2.92 -13.88 -9.80
C GLU A 74 3.18 -14.67 -11.08
N VAL A 75 4.38 -14.53 -11.67
CA VAL A 75 4.77 -15.29 -12.88
C VAL A 75 4.81 -16.79 -12.59
N LYS A 76 5.34 -17.19 -11.42
CA LYS A 76 5.37 -18.60 -10.98
C LYS A 76 3.97 -19.16 -10.78
N ALA A 77 3.07 -18.40 -10.14
CA ALA A 77 1.69 -18.81 -9.92
C ALA A 77 0.93 -18.99 -11.24
N ALA A 78 1.30 -18.24 -12.28
CA ALA A 78 0.76 -18.40 -13.63
C ALA A 78 1.36 -19.58 -14.42
N GLY A 79 2.35 -20.31 -13.87
CA GLY A 79 3.02 -21.42 -14.56
C GLY A 79 4.01 -21.00 -15.64
N GLU A 80 4.32 -19.70 -15.75
CA GLU A 80 5.15 -19.13 -16.83
C GLU A 80 6.60 -18.86 -16.41
N LEU A 81 6.96 -19.23 -15.18
CA LEU A 81 8.32 -19.08 -14.66
C LEU A 81 9.19 -20.21 -15.19
N ASP A 82 10.05 -19.87 -16.15
CA ASP A 82 10.99 -20.78 -16.78
C ASP A 82 12.36 -20.08 -16.96
N GLN A 83 13.43 -20.86 -17.16
CA GLN A 83 14.81 -20.43 -17.40
C GLN A 83 14.92 -19.39 -18.54
N GLY A 84 13.92 -19.31 -19.43
CA GLY A 84 13.78 -18.30 -20.48
C GLY A 84 13.27 -16.91 -20.05
N ALA A 85 13.21 -16.56 -18.77
CA ALA A 85 12.69 -15.25 -18.32
C ALA A 85 13.35 -14.04 -19.00
N GLY A 86 14.65 -14.12 -19.31
CA GLY A 86 15.39 -13.07 -20.00
C GLY A 86 14.89 -12.75 -21.42
N SER A 87 14.41 -13.75 -22.18
CA SER A 87 13.90 -13.53 -23.54
C SER A 87 12.56 -12.78 -23.53
N THR A 88 11.72 -13.03 -22.52
CA THR A 88 10.45 -12.32 -22.33
C THR A 88 10.68 -10.86 -21.96
N LEU A 89 11.61 -10.59 -21.02
CA LEU A 89 11.99 -9.22 -20.67
C LEU A 89 12.57 -8.48 -21.87
N LYS A 90 13.49 -9.10 -22.62
CA LYS A 90 14.03 -8.53 -23.86
C LYS A 90 12.93 -8.21 -24.86
N ALA A 91 11.98 -9.12 -25.08
CA ALA A 91 10.89 -8.91 -26.04
C ALA A 91 9.93 -7.78 -25.63
N LEU A 92 9.74 -7.54 -24.32
CA LEU A 92 8.97 -6.40 -23.80
C LEU A 92 9.76 -5.09 -23.90
N ALA A 93 11.07 -5.13 -23.66
CA ALA A 93 11.98 -3.98 -23.79
C ALA A 93 12.14 -3.54 -25.25
N ASP A 94 12.30 -4.49 -26.19
CA ASP A 94 12.39 -4.23 -27.63
C ASP A 94 11.10 -3.60 -28.18
N ARG A 95 9.95 -3.85 -27.53
CA ARG A 95 8.67 -3.18 -27.81
C ARG A 95 8.52 -1.81 -27.12
N GLY A 96 9.49 -1.39 -26.32
CA GLY A 96 9.46 -0.14 -25.56
C GLY A 96 8.43 -0.13 -24.42
N LEU A 97 8.00 -1.30 -23.92
CA LEU A 97 7.01 -1.41 -22.85
C LEU A 97 7.65 -1.40 -21.45
N ILE A 98 8.90 -1.86 -21.35
CA ILE A 98 9.69 -1.80 -20.11
C ILE A 98 11.10 -1.29 -20.41
N GLU A 99 11.77 -0.80 -19.37
CA GLU A 99 13.21 -0.65 -19.30
C GLU A 99 13.77 -1.76 -18.41
N VAL A 100 14.98 -2.23 -18.75
CA VAL A 100 15.69 -3.28 -18.00
C VAL A 100 17.10 -2.77 -17.69
N GLU A 101 17.52 -2.89 -16.44
CA GLU A 101 18.84 -2.48 -15.99
C GLU A 101 19.48 -3.56 -15.12
N GLY A 102 20.80 -3.69 -15.19
CA GLY A 102 21.56 -4.47 -14.20
C GLY A 102 21.85 -3.63 -12.98
N GLY A 103 21.79 -4.23 -11.79
CA GLY A 103 22.08 -3.53 -10.55
C GLY A 103 22.72 -4.43 -9.52
N HIS A 104 22.98 -3.84 -8.36
CA HIS A 104 23.52 -4.54 -7.20
C HIS A 104 22.56 -4.40 -6.01
N GLY A 105 22.23 -5.52 -5.39
CA GLY A 105 21.43 -5.61 -4.17
C GLY A 105 22.22 -6.18 -3.01
N ARG A 106 21.62 -6.21 -1.82
CA ARG A 106 22.19 -6.95 -0.68
C ARG A 106 21.53 -8.33 -0.59
N GLY A 107 22.36 -9.35 -0.68
CA GLY A 107 22.01 -10.74 -0.38
C GLY A 107 22.09 -11.05 1.11
N ARG A 108 21.95 -12.33 1.43
CA ARG A 108 22.00 -12.84 2.81
C ARG A 108 23.34 -12.48 3.45
N ARG A 109 23.33 -12.08 4.73
CA ARG A 109 24.53 -11.64 5.49
C ARG A 109 25.24 -10.41 4.91
N GLY A 110 24.54 -9.60 4.10
CA GLY A 110 25.07 -8.34 3.59
C GLY A 110 26.03 -8.48 2.40
N THR A 111 26.07 -9.64 1.76
CA THR A 111 26.82 -9.82 0.50
C THR A 111 26.22 -8.93 -0.59
N VAL A 112 27.06 -8.41 -1.49
CA VAL A 112 26.58 -7.73 -2.69
C VAL A 112 26.24 -8.81 -3.73
N VAL A 113 25.04 -8.74 -4.29
CA VAL A 113 24.56 -9.68 -5.31
C VAL A 113 24.09 -8.91 -6.53
N GLU A 114 24.28 -9.49 -7.72
CA GLU A 114 23.72 -8.94 -8.94
C GLU A 114 22.20 -9.11 -8.95
N GLN A 115 21.50 -8.10 -9.48
CA GLN A 115 20.07 -8.11 -9.65
C GLN A 115 19.68 -7.54 -11.02
N ILE A 116 18.55 -8.01 -11.54
CA ILE A 116 17.89 -7.46 -12.72
C ILE A 116 16.78 -6.55 -12.23
N LEU A 117 16.84 -5.29 -12.64
CA LEU A 117 15.83 -4.28 -12.37
C LEU A 117 14.96 -4.07 -13.60
N VAL A 118 13.66 -3.86 -13.38
CA VAL A 118 12.69 -3.55 -14.44
C VAL A 118 11.87 -2.33 -14.06
N LYS A 119 11.51 -1.50 -15.03
CA LYS A 119 10.66 -0.33 -14.86
C LYS A 119 9.66 -0.26 -16.01
N LEU A 120 8.40 0.04 -15.74
CA LEU A 120 7.43 0.25 -16.82
C LEU A 120 7.68 1.59 -17.52
N THR A 121 7.54 1.60 -18.84
CA THR A 121 7.41 2.86 -19.58
C THR A 121 5.97 3.38 -19.50
N THR A 122 5.74 4.61 -19.95
CA THR A 122 4.38 5.15 -20.12
C THR A 122 3.54 4.26 -21.06
N ALA A 123 4.16 3.72 -22.11
CA ALA A 123 3.49 2.81 -23.05
C ALA A 123 3.17 1.45 -22.38
N GLY A 124 4.10 0.90 -21.60
CA GLY A 124 3.88 -0.33 -20.84
C GLY A 124 2.73 -0.22 -19.85
N ARG A 125 2.66 0.88 -19.09
CA ARG A 125 1.52 1.16 -18.21
C ARG A 125 0.21 1.24 -18.98
N ALA A 126 0.20 1.94 -20.11
CA ALA A 126 -0.99 2.09 -20.93
C ALA A 126 -1.48 0.73 -21.46
N ALA A 127 -0.56 -0.10 -21.97
CA ALA A 127 -0.87 -1.45 -22.43
C ALA A 127 -1.36 -2.36 -21.29
N ALA A 128 -0.69 -2.37 -20.14
CA ALA A 128 -1.11 -3.18 -18.98
C ALA A 128 -2.51 -2.81 -18.46
N ARG A 129 -2.90 -1.53 -18.60
CA ARG A 129 -4.23 -1.03 -18.19
C ARG A 129 -5.38 -1.54 -19.03
N VAL A 130 -5.12 -2.07 -20.24
CA VAL A 130 -6.18 -2.66 -21.07
C VAL A 130 -6.83 -3.84 -20.35
N ASP A 131 -6.04 -4.61 -19.61
CA ASP A 131 -6.48 -5.79 -18.85
C ASP A 131 -6.53 -5.55 -17.34
N ASN A 132 -5.87 -4.50 -16.84
CA ASN A 132 -5.92 -4.06 -15.45
C ASN A 132 -6.32 -2.58 -15.39
N PRO A 133 -7.59 -2.24 -15.65
CA PRO A 133 -8.04 -0.86 -15.69
C PRO A 133 -7.62 -0.14 -14.42
N ALA A 134 -7.17 1.10 -14.58
CA ALA A 134 -6.71 1.91 -13.45
C ALA A 134 -7.80 2.04 -12.38
N ARG A 135 -7.40 2.14 -11.11
CA ARG A 135 -8.35 2.40 -10.01
C ARG A 135 -9.21 3.62 -10.36
N VAL A 136 -10.52 3.42 -10.29
CA VAL A 136 -11.51 4.43 -10.66
C VAL A 136 -11.36 5.61 -9.70
N LYS A 137 -11.20 6.82 -10.25
CA LYS A 137 -11.23 8.04 -9.42
C LYS A 137 -12.64 8.15 -8.82
N PRO A 138 -12.76 8.35 -7.49
CA PRO A 138 -14.07 8.46 -6.89
C PRO A 138 -14.81 9.68 -7.47
N PRO A 139 -16.12 9.57 -7.75
CA PRO A 139 -16.97 10.71 -8.09
C PRO A 139 -16.78 11.89 -7.14
N LYS A 140 -16.98 13.11 -7.67
CA LYS A 140 -16.87 14.34 -6.88
C LYS A 140 -17.80 14.26 -5.66
N GLY A 141 -17.24 14.51 -4.47
CA GLY A 141 -17.96 14.43 -3.19
C GLY A 141 -17.60 13.19 -2.37
N LEU A 142 -17.19 12.09 -3.02
CA LEU A 142 -16.71 10.89 -2.34
C LEU A 142 -15.25 11.01 -1.90
N LEU A 143 -14.89 10.18 -0.92
CA LEU A 143 -13.56 10.07 -0.36
C LEU A 143 -12.63 9.36 -1.36
N SER A 144 -11.34 9.72 -1.33
CA SER A 144 -10.31 8.87 -1.92
C SER A 144 -10.31 7.52 -1.23
N GLU A 145 -9.84 6.49 -1.93
CA GLU A 145 -9.73 5.13 -1.38
C GLU A 145 -8.99 5.11 -0.03
N TRP A 146 -7.88 5.83 0.07
CA TRP A 146 -7.12 5.94 1.32
C TRP A 146 -7.93 6.55 2.47
N LEU A 147 -8.68 7.63 2.21
CA LEU A 147 -9.53 8.23 3.24
C LEU A 147 -10.73 7.34 3.58
N TRP A 148 -11.23 6.59 2.60
CA TRP A 148 -12.27 5.58 2.81
C TRP A 148 -11.77 4.43 3.68
N GLU A 149 -10.58 3.88 3.41
CA GLU A 149 -9.94 2.85 4.24
C GLU A 149 -9.81 3.28 5.70
N LYS A 150 -9.41 4.54 5.96
CA LYS A 150 -9.32 5.07 7.32
C LYS A 150 -10.68 5.18 7.99
N LEU A 151 -11.68 5.69 7.28
CA LEU A 151 -13.05 5.80 7.80
C LEU A 151 -13.65 4.41 8.08
N ALA A 152 -13.46 3.46 7.17
CA ALA A 152 -13.88 2.07 7.29
C ALA A 152 -13.21 1.35 8.48
N ALA A 153 -11.90 1.55 8.68
CA ALA A 153 -11.18 1.00 9.83
C ALA A 153 -11.72 1.51 11.17
N ILE A 154 -12.17 2.77 11.23
CA ILE A 154 -12.83 3.32 12.43
C ILE A 154 -14.21 2.68 12.61
N ALA A 155 -14.98 2.51 11.52
CA ALA A 155 -16.29 1.87 11.55
C ALA A 155 -16.20 0.43 12.09
N VAL A 156 -15.22 -0.35 11.62
CA VAL A 156 -14.95 -1.72 12.10
C VAL A 156 -14.53 -1.76 13.57
N ALA A 157 -13.87 -0.70 14.05
CA ALA A 157 -13.43 -0.60 15.44
C ALA A 157 -14.54 -0.14 16.41
N GLU A 158 -15.74 0.17 15.92
CA GLU A 158 -16.84 0.57 16.79
C GLU A 158 -17.42 -0.60 17.61
N PRO A 159 -17.96 -0.32 18.82
CA PRO A 159 -18.13 0.98 19.46
C PRO A 159 -16.87 1.53 20.15
N ASP A 160 -15.79 0.74 20.25
CA ASP A 160 -14.61 1.10 21.03
C ASP A 160 -13.78 2.23 20.39
N GLY A 161 -13.85 2.33 19.06
CA GLY A 161 -13.09 3.26 18.24
C GLY A 161 -11.63 2.85 18.04
N LEU A 162 -11.00 3.47 17.04
CA LEU A 162 -9.66 3.13 16.61
C LEU A 162 -8.60 3.88 17.42
N ASP A 163 -7.64 3.16 18.00
CA ASP A 163 -6.52 3.76 18.74
C ASP A 163 -5.74 4.76 17.86
N VAL A 164 -5.56 5.99 18.35
CA VAL A 164 -4.91 7.08 17.58
C VAL A 164 -3.49 6.71 17.15
N ASP A 165 -2.78 5.93 17.97
CA ASP A 165 -1.39 5.54 17.70
C ASP A 165 -1.31 4.39 16.68
N LYS A 166 -2.39 3.61 16.54
CA LYS A 166 -2.49 2.51 15.55
C LYS A 166 -3.05 2.94 14.21
N ALA A 167 -3.65 4.13 14.12
CA ALA A 167 -4.35 4.58 12.93
C ALA A 167 -3.43 4.99 11.75
N GLY A 168 -2.11 5.06 11.98
CA GLY A 168 -1.09 5.25 10.95
C GLY A 168 -1.04 6.68 10.40
N GLY A 169 -0.18 7.51 11.02
CA GLY A 169 0.11 8.89 10.60
C GLY A 169 -0.89 9.94 11.09
N TRP A 170 -0.43 11.20 11.20
CA TRP A 170 -1.21 12.33 11.72
C TRP A 170 -1.90 13.17 10.63
N THR A 171 -1.72 12.83 9.35
CA THR A 171 -2.19 13.68 8.24
C THR A 171 -3.65 13.43 7.86
N TRP A 172 -4.09 12.17 7.81
CA TRP A 172 -5.45 11.81 7.40
C TRP A 172 -6.56 12.41 8.28
N PRO A 173 -6.39 12.60 9.61
CA PRO A 173 -7.42 13.22 10.44
C PRO A 173 -7.73 14.67 10.04
N HIS A 174 -6.77 15.43 9.49
CA HIS A 174 -7.06 16.78 8.97
C HIS A 174 -8.01 16.77 7.77
N HIS A 175 -8.17 15.63 7.09
CA HIS A 175 -9.07 15.49 5.95
C HIS A 175 -10.48 15.03 6.35
N LEU A 176 -10.59 14.20 7.39
CA LEU A 176 -11.86 13.63 7.84
C LEU A 176 -12.45 14.34 9.06
N GLY A 177 -11.60 14.97 9.86
CA GLY A 177 -11.94 15.59 11.13
C GLY A 177 -12.76 16.88 11.01
N PRO A 178 -13.05 17.51 12.15
CA PRO A 178 -13.99 18.62 12.27
C PRO A 178 -13.62 19.84 11.41
N GLU A 179 -12.33 20.08 11.18
CA GLU A 179 -11.85 21.21 10.38
C GLU A 179 -12.21 21.13 8.88
N ARG A 180 -12.62 19.96 8.38
CA ARG A 180 -12.95 19.78 6.96
C ARG A 180 -14.28 19.09 6.71
N LYS A 181 -14.39 17.82 7.08
CA LYS A 181 -15.56 16.99 6.75
C LYS A 181 -16.39 16.60 7.97
N GLY A 182 -15.84 16.72 9.18
CA GLY A 182 -16.55 16.42 10.43
C GLY A 182 -17.05 14.99 10.56
N LEU A 183 -16.41 14.03 9.87
CA LEU A 183 -16.83 12.62 9.85
C LEU A 183 -16.28 11.84 11.04
N ILE A 184 -15.21 12.34 11.67
CA ILE A 184 -14.56 11.70 12.81
C ILE A 184 -14.33 12.70 13.93
N GLU A 185 -14.17 12.17 15.13
CA GLU A 185 -13.76 12.92 16.32
C GLU A 185 -12.81 12.10 17.20
N VAL A 186 -12.03 12.79 18.03
CA VAL A 186 -11.20 12.13 19.06
C VAL A 186 -11.99 12.08 20.36
N ARG A 187 -12.14 10.88 20.93
CA ARG A 187 -12.65 10.69 22.29
C ARG A 187 -11.53 10.18 23.20
N THR A 188 -11.53 10.64 24.45
CA THR A 188 -10.60 10.16 25.46
C THR A 188 -11.27 9.10 26.31
N HIS A 189 -10.68 7.90 26.31
CA HIS A 189 -11.09 6.75 27.10
C HIS A 189 -10.14 6.59 28.26
N VAL A 190 -10.70 6.20 29.42
CA VAL A 190 -9.91 5.90 30.62
C VAL A 190 -9.88 4.39 30.75
N GLU A 191 -8.72 3.80 30.50
CA GLU A 191 -8.53 2.35 30.43
C GLU A 191 -7.54 1.90 31.51
N GLN A 192 -7.63 0.63 31.95
CA GLN A 192 -6.61 0.03 32.81
C GLN A 192 -5.38 -0.33 31.99
N ALA A 193 -4.20 0.08 32.44
CA ALA A 193 -2.94 -0.22 31.79
C ALA A 193 -2.74 -1.74 31.69
N PRO A 194 -2.35 -2.26 30.51
CA PRO A 194 -2.04 -3.67 30.38
C PRO A 194 -0.90 -4.05 31.34
N PRO A 195 -0.89 -5.28 31.88
CA PRO A 195 0.18 -5.75 32.75
C PRO A 195 1.55 -5.55 32.08
N GLY A 196 2.46 -4.83 32.74
CA GLY A 196 3.82 -4.60 32.25
C GLY A 196 4.11 -3.22 31.63
N HIS A 197 3.10 -2.39 31.33
CA HIS A 197 3.32 -1.06 30.70
C HIS A 197 4.18 -0.09 31.56
N TRP A 198 4.24 -0.33 32.87
CA TRP A 198 4.83 0.57 33.85
C TRP A 198 5.77 -0.18 34.82
N LEU A 199 5.98 -1.48 34.58
CA LEU A 199 6.84 -2.36 35.38
C LEU A 199 8.30 -1.91 35.32
N TRP A 200 8.80 -1.55 34.14
CA TRP A 200 10.18 -1.09 33.94
C TRP A 200 10.48 0.19 34.72
N LYS A 201 9.59 1.18 34.66
CA LYS A 201 9.77 2.47 35.35
C LYS A 201 9.62 2.34 36.88
N ALA A 202 8.72 1.49 37.35
CA ALA A 202 8.55 1.21 38.79
C ALA A 202 9.77 0.47 39.38
N ILE A 203 10.35 -0.47 38.63
CA ILE A 203 11.58 -1.18 39.00
C ILE A 203 12.78 -0.22 39.04
N GLU A 204 12.96 0.64 38.03
CA GLU A 204 14.05 1.65 38.01
C GLU A 204 13.96 2.64 39.18
N GLU A 205 12.75 3.04 39.58
CA GLU A 205 12.52 3.95 40.70
C GLU A 205 12.47 3.25 42.07
N GLY A 206 12.70 1.93 42.14
CA GLY A 206 12.68 1.15 43.38
C GLY A 206 11.31 1.13 44.09
N ARG A 207 10.23 1.36 43.35
CA ARG A 207 8.86 1.41 43.89
C ARG A 207 8.11 0.13 43.59
N MET A 208 7.32 -0.32 44.58
CA MET A 208 6.41 -1.43 44.33
C MET A 208 5.36 -0.99 43.32
N PRO A 209 5.16 -1.77 42.27
CA PRO A 209 4.26 -1.39 41.23
C PRO A 209 2.76 -1.25 41.70
N PRO A 210 2.01 -0.12 41.54
CA PRO A 210 0.58 -0.04 41.87
C PRO A 210 -0.31 -1.08 41.17
N GLU A 211 -1.16 -1.81 41.91
CA GLU A 211 -1.99 -2.91 41.38
C GLU A 211 -2.80 -2.59 40.10
N SER A 212 -3.24 -1.33 39.94
CA SER A 212 -3.80 -0.85 38.68
C SER A 212 -3.38 0.60 38.41
N VAL A 213 -3.04 0.88 37.15
CA VAL A 213 -2.78 2.24 36.66
C VAL A 213 -3.82 2.55 35.60
N MET A 214 -4.66 3.55 35.84
CA MET A 214 -5.56 4.07 34.82
C MET A 214 -4.78 5.00 33.89
N PHE A 215 -4.99 4.87 32.59
CA PHE A 215 -4.36 5.75 31.61
C PHE A 215 -5.37 6.23 30.58
N LYS A 216 -5.14 7.46 30.11
CA LYS A 216 -6.00 8.10 29.11
C LYS A 216 -5.53 7.66 27.73
N ARG A 217 -6.36 6.92 27.00
CA ARG A 217 -6.16 6.65 25.57
C ARG A 217 -7.05 7.55 24.74
N ARG A 218 -6.49 8.09 23.68
CA ARG A 218 -7.27 8.78 22.65
C ARG A 218 -7.64 7.76 21.59
N ARG A 219 -8.90 7.78 21.17
CA ARG A 219 -9.40 6.93 20.08
C ARG A 219 -10.17 7.78 19.09
N TRP A 220 -10.08 7.44 17.82
CA TRP A 220 -10.91 7.98 16.75
C TRP A 220 -12.27 7.29 16.74
N HIS A 221 -13.32 8.10 16.68
CA HIS A 221 -14.73 7.66 16.67
C HIS A 221 -15.44 8.28 15.46
N LEU A 222 -16.46 7.60 14.94
CA LEU A 222 -17.35 8.20 13.95
C LEU A 222 -18.29 9.20 14.62
N THR A 223 -18.43 10.37 14.01
CA THR A 223 -19.52 11.30 14.34
C THR A 223 -20.84 10.79 13.74
N ALA A 224 -21.97 11.41 14.09
CA ALA A 224 -23.24 11.12 13.43
C ALA A 224 -23.15 11.30 11.90
N ALA A 225 -22.52 12.38 11.44
CA ALA A 225 -22.27 12.64 10.02
C ALA A 225 -21.35 11.57 9.39
N GLY A 226 -20.36 11.07 10.13
CA GLY A 226 -19.49 9.97 9.68
C GLY A 226 -20.25 8.68 9.42
N ARG A 227 -21.12 8.29 10.36
CA ARG A 227 -21.99 7.12 10.22
C ARG A 227 -22.97 7.29 9.05
N GLU A 228 -23.60 8.45 8.95
CA GLU A 228 -24.52 8.77 7.87
C GLU A 228 -23.84 8.70 6.50
N HIS A 229 -22.63 9.28 6.37
CA HIS A 229 -21.84 9.23 5.15
C HIS A 229 -21.52 7.79 4.73
N ILE A 230 -21.18 6.91 5.68
CA ILE A 230 -20.98 5.47 5.41
C ILE A 230 -22.28 4.87 4.86
N VAL A 231 -23.39 5.02 5.57
CA VAL A 231 -24.69 4.44 5.16
C VAL A 231 -25.11 4.93 3.77
N GLN A 232 -25.00 6.22 3.49
CA GLN A 232 -25.42 6.82 2.22
C GLN A 232 -24.57 6.36 1.03
N HIS A 233 -23.29 6.00 1.25
CA HIS A 233 -22.34 5.79 0.16
C HIS A 233 -21.70 4.40 0.15
N LEU A 234 -22.06 3.50 1.06
CA LEU A 234 -21.45 2.18 1.22
C LEU A 234 -21.43 1.37 -0.09
N ASN A 235 -22.58 1.28 -0.77
CA ASN A 235 -22.68 0.51 -2.01
C ASN A 235 -21.82 1.10 -3.13
N THR A 236 -21.74 2.43 -3.20
CA THR A 236 -20.87 3.12 -4.16
C THR A 236 -19.40 2.86 -3.86
N TYR A 237 -18.98 2.90 -2.60
CA TYR A 237 -17.62 2.56 -2.23
C TYR A 237 -17.31 1.07 -2.46
N ARG A 238 -18.22 0.14 -2.17
CA ARG A 238 -18.06 -1.30 -2.46
C ARG A 238 -17.85 -1.56 -3.95
N ALA A 239 -18.53 -0.81 -4.82
CA ALA A 239 -18.37 -0.93 -6.26
C ALA A 239 -17.02 -0.39 -6.78
N ILE A 240 -16.50 0.68 -6.16
CA ILE A 240 -15.29 1.38 -6.63
C ILE A 240 -14.01 0.86 -5.94
N PHE A 241 -14.12 0.43 -4.68
CA PHE A 241 -13.05 -0.05 -3.81
C PHE A 241 -13.46 -1.37 -3.12
N PRO A 242 -13.63 -2.47 -3.88
CA PRO A 242 -14.14 -3.74 -3.35
C PRO A 242 -13.23 -4.39 -2.30
N ASP A 243 -11.95 -4.03 -2.28
CA ASP A 243 -10.96 -4.60 -1.35
C ASP A 243 -11.02 -3.94 0.05
N VAL A 244 -11.78 -2.86 0.24
CA VAL A 244 -11.88 -2.15 1.52
C VAL A 244 -13.01 -2.75 2.37
N ILE A 245 -12.64 -3.39 3.47
CA ILE A 245 -13.56 -4.06 4.39
C ILE A 245 -14.25 -3.04 5.29
N VAL A 246 -15.58 -3.09 5.35
CA VAL A 246 -16.44 -2.33 6.28
C VAL A 246 -17.41 -3.32 6.90
N SER A 247 -17.51 -3.37 8.23
CA SER A 247 -18.53 -4.16 8.93
C SER A 247 -19.92 -3.56 8.69
N GLU A 248 -20.92 -4.42 8.50
CA GLU A 248 -22.34 -4.02 8.40
C GLU A 248 -22.93 -3.65 9.77
#